data_AF-A0A843HPT7-F1
#
_entry.id   AF-A0A843HPT7-F1
#
_cell.length_a   1.000
_cell.length_b   1.000
_cell.length_c   1.000
_cell.angle_alpha   90.00
_cell.angle_beta   90.00
_cell.angle_gamma   90.00
#
_symmetry.space_group_name_H-M   'P 1'
#
loop_
_entity.id
_entity.type
_entity.pdbx_description
1 polymer ?
#
loop_
_entity_poly.entity_id
_entity_poly.type
_entity_poly.pdbx_seq_one_letter_code
_entity_poly.pdbx_strand_id
1 'polypeptide(L)'
;MSKYTFELREVISTFGRDEVKRWFSDYELSDYLTAEEIAVIEEKGVWSKDQLAERILDHFYTREIGTDAIGQFMLFIKDRLREVMETYVPIIYSASIKYDPLVNVNFSEIYSGTSGSSSSASTQTNASGLSVASDTPQGQINKDEILQGKYASSTGANENASSGSSSTDATGREEYVKTTKGNSGVTATSQAMIKQYRDVIRAVNTEIVYELEPLFMGIY
;
A
#
# COMPACT_ATOMS: atom_id res chain seq x y z
N MET A 1 -56.92 -17.44 -6.42
CA MET A 1 -56.00 -18.26 -5.60
C MET A 1 -56.31 -17.97 -4.14
N SER A 2 -56.32 -18.99 -3.30
CA SER A 2 -56.52 -18.80 -1.85
C SER A 2 -55.29 -18.12 -1.29
N LYS A 3 -55.45 -17.01 -0.58
CA LYS A 3 -54.37 -16.41 0.20
C LYS A 3 -54.23 -17.19 1.50
N TYR A 4 -53.00 -17.50 1.90
CA TYR A 4 -52.76 -18.19 3.17
C TYR A 4 -52.44 -17.19 4.28
N THR A 5 -51.81 -16.06 3.92
CA THR A 5 -51.41 -15.00 4.84
C THR A 5 -51.63 -13.61 4.20
N PHE A 6 -51.26 -12.54 4.90
CA PHE A 6 -51.29 -11.16 4.40
C PHE A 6 -50.24 -10.91 3.32
N GLU A 7 -50.58 -10.13 2.29
CA GLU A 7 -49.61 -9.64 1.31
C GLU A 7 -48.87 -8.41 1.84
N LEU A 8 -47.62 -8.21 1.43
CA LEU A 8 -46.85 -7.03 1.84
C LEU A 8 -47.56 -5.72 1.47
N ARG A 9 -48.25 -5.65 0.32
CA ARG A 9 -49.06 -4.47 -0.04
C ARG A 9 -50.16 -4.15 0.98
N GLU A 10 -50.73 -5.17 1.62
CA GLU A 10 -51.82 -5.00 2.60
C GLU A 10 -51.25 -4.44 3.91
N VAL A 11 -50.08 -4.94 4.31
CA VAL A 11 -49.29 -4.38 5.40
C VAL A 11 -48.95 -2.92 5.14
N ILE A 12 -48.48 -2.59 3.93
CA ILE A 12 -48.19 -1.20 3.51
C ILE A 12 -49.45 -0.33 3.55
N SER A 13 -50.61 -0.85 3.14
CA SER A 13 -51.86 -0.09 3.19
C SER A 13 -52.34 0.18 4.62
N THR A 14 -51.93 -0.66 5.59
CA THR A 14 -52.34 -0.56 6.99
C THR A 14 -51.44 0.38 7.79
N PHE A 15 -50.11 0.25 7.66
CA PHE A 15 -49.12 1.00 8.44
C PHE A 15 -48.52 2.19 7.67
N GLY A 16 -48.73 2.25 6.36
CA GLY A 16 -48.10 3.24 5.49
C GLY A 16 -46.70 2.82 5.03
N ARG A 17 -46.33 3.25 3.82
CA ARG A 17 -45.08 2.83 3.17
C ARG A 17 -43.83 3.23 3.96
N ASP A 18 -43.84 4.43 4.56
CA ASP A 18 -42.69 4.95 5.31
C ASP A 18 -42.43 4.18 6.61
N GLU A 19 -43.48 3.70 7.27
CA GLU A 19 -43.35 2.90 8.48
C GLU A 19 -42.77 1.53 8.15
N VAL A 20 -43.30 0.85 7.12
CA VAL A 20 -42.78 -0.46 6.69
C VAL A 20 -41.33 -0.31 6.18
N LYS A 21 -41.00 0.79 5.50
CA LYS A 21 -39.61 1.09 5.09
C LYS A 21 -38.66 1.18 6.28
N ARG A 22 -39.09 1.79 7.39
CA ARG A 22 -38.29 1.86 8.62
C ARG A 22 -37.98 0.48 9.19
N TRP A 23 -38.85 -0.51 9.05
CA TRP A 23 -38.57 -1.87 9.53
C TRP A 23 -37.36 -2.48 8.83
N PHE A 24 -37.14 -2.15 7.55
CA PHE A 24 -35.99 -2.58 6.76
C PHE A 24 -34.76 -1.67 6.88
N SER A 25 -34.84 -0.61 7.69
CA SER A 25 -33.76 0.38 7.88
C SER A 25 -33.34 0.53 9.35
N ASP A 26 -33.90 -0.28 10.25
CA ASP A 26 -33.73 -0.22 11.70
C ASP A 26 -32.42 -0.91 12.14
N TYR A 27 -31.30 -0.46 11.58
CA TYR A 27 -29.95 -0.90 11.92
C TYR A 27 -28.97 0.27 11.77
N GLU A 28 -27.93 0.26 12.60
CA GLU A 28 -26.89 1.28 12.58
C GLU A 28 -25.61 0.72 11.94
N LEU A 29 -25.01 1.49 11.02
CA LEU A 29 -23.76 1.09 10.39
C LEU A 29 -22.59 1.10 11.38
N SER A 30 -22.67 1.92 12.43
CA SER A 30 -21.66 2.02 13.48
C SER A 30 -21.48 0.74 14.27
N ASP A 31 -22.45 -0.16 14.25
CA ASP A 31 -22.37 -1.46 14.92
C ASP A 31 -21.41 -2.41 14.18
N TYR A 32 -21.10 -2.12 12.91
CA TYR A 32 -20.33 -2.99 12.01
C TYR A 32 -19.06 -2.33 11.47
N LEU A 33 -19.05 -1.00 11.32
CA LEU A 33 -17.99 -0.24 10.66
C LEU A 33 -17.54 0.93 11.53
N THR A 34 -16.29 1.35 11.30
CA THR A 34 -15.76 2.59 11.84
C THR A 34 -16.31 3.81 11.09
N ALA A 35 -16.23 4.99 11.73
CA ALA A 35 -16.72 6.23 11.14
C ALA A 35 -16.03 6.58 9.80
N GLU A 36 -14.74 6.22 9.66
CA GLU A 36 -13.99 6.45 8.42
C GLU A 36 -14.51 5.58 7.28
N GLU A 37 -14.82 4.31 7.56
CA GLU A 37 -15.32 3.38 6.55
C GLU A 37 -16.74 3.74 6.09
N ILE A 38 -17.57 4.25 7.00
CA ILE A 38 -18.90 4.78 6.66
C ILE A 38 -18.75 5.98 5.70
N ALA A 39 -17.80 6.88 5.97
CA ALA A 39 -17.56 8.03 5.09
C ALA A 39 -17.16 7.61 3.67
N VAL A 40 -16.41 6.51 3.51
CA VAL A 40 -16.05 5.96 2.18
C VAL A 40 -17.30 5.48 1.42
N ILE A 41 -18.24 4.83 2.11
CA ILE A 41 -19.50 4.38 1.51
C ILE A 41 -20.34 5.59 1.07
N GLU A 42 -20.47 6.59 1.93
CA GLU A 42 -21.21 7.82 1.64
C GLU A 42 -20.60 8.62 0.49
N GLU A 43 -19.26 8.73 0.44
CA GLU A 43 -18.55 9.43 -0.63
C GLU A 43 -18.80 8.78 -2.00
N LYS A 44 -18.92 7.45 -2.05
CA LYS A 44 -19.20 6.75 -3.30
C LYS A 44 -20.66 6.88 -3.74
N GLY A 45 -21.61 6.94 -2.82
CA GLY A 45 -23.03 7.17 -3.10
C GLY A 45 -23.74 6.07 -3.90
N VAL A 46 -23.15 4.86 -4.02
CA VAL A 46 -23.71 3.73 -4.76
C VAL A 46 -24.68 2.89 -3.92
N TRP A 47 -24.59 3.02 -2.59
CA TRP A 47 -25.42 2.29 -1.64
C TRP A 47 -25.93 3.24 -0.56
N SER A 48 -27.17 3.05 -0.14
CA SER A 48 -27.76 3.71 1.02
C SER A 48 -28.84 2.82 1.65
N LYS A 49 -29.07 2.97 2.96
CA LYS A 49 -30.13 2.24 3.69
C LYS A 49 -31.49 2.42 3.01
N ASP A 50 -31.79 3.66 2.64
CA ASP A 50 -33.06 4.02 2.00
C ASP A 50 -33.28 3.35 0.65
N GLN A 51 -32.25 3.33 -0.21
CA GLN A 51 -32.32 2.69 -1.53
C GLN A 51 -32.50 1.18 -1.42
N LEU A 52 -31.84 0.55 -0.44
CA LEU A 52 -31.97 -0.88 -0.19
C LEU A 52 -33.38 -1.21 0.33
N ALA A 53 -33.87 -0.47 1.31
CA ALA A 53 -35.21 -0.67 1.87
C ALA A 53 -36.30 -0.50 0.80
N GLU A 54 -36.17 0.51 -0.07
CA GLU A 54 -37.10 0.70 -1.19
C GLU A 54 -37.07 -0.46 -2.19
N ARG A 55 -35.87 -0.95 -2.53
CA ARG A 55 -35.72 -2.13 -3.39
C ARG A 55 -36.35 -3.39 -2.79
N ILE A 56 -36.19 -3.61 -1.49
CA ILE A 56 -36.80 -4.75 -0.79
C ILE A 56 -38.33 -4.65 -0.87
N LEU A 57 -38.90 -3.49 -0.56
CA LEU A 57 -40.34 -3.27 -0.63
C LEU A 57 -40.91 -3.52 -2.02
N ASP A 58 -40.24 -3.03 -3.06
CA ASP A 58 -40.71 -3.18 -4.44
C ASP A 58 -40.57 -4.63 -4.92
N HIS A 59 -39.51 -5.35 -4.54
CA HIS A 59 -39.31 -6.74 -4.91
C HIS A 59 -40.37 -7.67 -4.28
N PHE A 60 -40.74 -7.41 -3.03
CA PHE A 60 -41.67 -8.23 -2.26
C PHE A 60 -43.11 -7.69 -2.23
N TYR A 61 -43.41 -6.64 -2.99
CA TYR A 61 -44.67 -5.88 -2.89
C TYR A 61 -45.94 -6.75 -2.95
N THR A 62 -45.96 -7.75 -3.84
CA THR A 62 -47.11 -8.66 -4.02
C THR A 62 -46.93 -10.02 -3.35
N ARG A 63 -45.82 -10.26 -2.64
CA ARG A 63 -45.58 -11.54 -1.96
C ARG A 63 -46.33 -11.60 -0.64
N GLU A 64 -46.77 -12.80 -0.26
CA GLU A 64 -47.35 -13.08 1.06
C GLU A 64 -46.24 -13.19 2.10
N ILE A 65 -46.44 -12.60 3.28
CA ILE A 65 -45.51 -12.71 4.40
C ILE A 65 -45.54 -14.15 4.93
N GLY A 66 -44.41 -14.66 5.43
CA GLY A 66 -44.29 -16.03 5.91
C GLY A 66 -44.90 -16.31 7.29
N THR A 67 -45.52 -15.31 7.93
CA THR A 67 -46.04 -15.42 9.30
C THR A 67 -47.48 -14.95 9.41
N ASP A 68 -48.30 -15.64 10.20
CA ASP A 68 -49.71 -15.33 10.37
C ASP A 68 -49.97 -13.95 11.02
N ALA A 69 -49.00 -13.38 11.74
CA ALA A 69 -49.11 -12.11 12.43
C ALA A 69 -48.07 -11.08 11.96
N ILE A 70 -48.52 -9.87 11.62
CA ILE A 70 -47.66 -8.77 11.16
C ILE A 70 -46.61 -8.36 12.21
N GLY A 71 -46.95 -8.42 13.50
CA GLY A 71 -45.99 -8.13 14.57
C GLY A 71 -44.83 -9.13 14.65
N GLN A 72 -45.09 -10.41 14.36
CA GLN A 72 -44.03 -11.42 14.30
C GLN A 72 -43.14 -11.21 13.08
N PHE A 73 -43.74 -10.87 11.94
CA PHE A 73 -43.00 -10.50 10.73
C PHE A 73 -42.02 -9.36 10.97
N MET A 74 -42.46 -8.29 11.65
CA MET A 74 -41.60 -7.15 12.01
C MET A 74 -40.40 -7.58 12.85
N LEU A 75 -40.62 -8.45 13.86
CA LEU A 75 -39.53 -8.94 14.71
C LEU A 75 -38.52 -9.77 13.89
N PHE A 76 -39.02 -10.70 13.06
CA PHE A 76 -38.16 -11.54 12.23
C PHE A 76 -37.40 -10.76 11.17
N ILE A 77 -37.97 -9.70 10.61
CA ILE A 77 -37.23 -8.79 9.73
C ILE A 77 -36.04 -8.19 10.49
N LYS A 78 -36.26 -7.65 11.69
CA LYS A 78 -35.18 -7.01 12.46
C LYS A 78 -34.07 -7.98 12.80
N ASP A 79 -34.42 -9.18 13.27
CA ASP A 79 -33.45 -10.20 13.62
C ASP A 79 -32.67 -10.67 12.38
N ARG A 80 -33.39 -11.03 11.31
CA ARG A 80 -32.76 -11.52 10.07
C ARG A 80 -31.90 -10.45 9.40
N LEU A 81 -32.36 -9.20 9.37
CA LEU A 81 -31.62 -8.11 8.77
C LEU A 81 -30.33 -7.81 9.55
N ARG A 82 -30.34 -7.93 10.88
CA ARG A 82 -29.12 -7.77 11.69
C ARG A 82 -28.07 -8.83 11.36
N GLU A 83 -28.49 -10.10 11.22
CA GLU A 83 -27.62 -11.20 10.81
C GLU A 83 -27.07 -11.00 9.40
N VAL A 84 -27.93 -10.62 8.45
CA VAL A 84 -27.54 -10.37 7.06
C VAL A 84 -26.57 -9.19 7.00
N MET A 85 -26.86 -8.08 7.68
CA MET A 85 -26.00 -6.90 7.67
C MET A 85 -24.60 -7.16 8.22
N GLU A 86 -24.46 -8.02 9.24
CA GLU A 86 -23.14 -8.42 9.76
C GLU A 86 -22.21 -8.95 8.67
N THR A 87 -22.76 -9.69 7.71
CA THR A 87 -22.00 -10.29 6.61
C THR A 87 -21.82 -9.37 5.41
N TYR A 88 -22.86 -8.62 5.04
CA TYR A 88 -22.84 -7.83 3.80
C TYR A 88 -22.26 -6.41 3.97
N VAL A 89 -22.30 -5.83 5.17
CA VAL A 89 -21.77 -4.48 5.40
C VAL A 89 -20.26 -4.35 5.07
N PRO A 90 -19.39 -5.29 5.47
CA PRO A 90 -17.99 -5.31 5.02
C PRO A 90 -17.82 -5.44 3.51
N ILE A 91 -18.71 -6.19 2.85
CA ILE A 91 -18.71 -6.35 1.39
C ILE A 91 -19.08 -5.01 0.72
N ILE A 92 -20.09 -4.31 1.22
CA ILE A 92 -20.48 -2.97 0.76
C ILE A 92 -19.30 -1.99 0.90
N TYR A 93 -18.62 -2.02 2.04
CA TYR A 93 -17.43 -1.19 2.26
C TYR A 93 -16.32 -1.52 1.27
N SER A 94 -15.92 -2.79 1.14
CA SER A 94 -14.86 -3.20 0.22
C SER A 94 -15.17 -2.88 -1.25
N ALA A 95 -16.45 -3.01 -1.65
CA ALA A 95 -16.92 -2.59 -2.96
C ALA A 95 -16.83 -1.07 -3.12
N SER A 96 -16.93 -0.30 -2.03
CA SER A 96 -16.92 1.17 -2.05
C SER A 96 -15.53 1.82 -2.10
N ILE A 97 -14.48 1.06 -1.84
CA ILE A 97 -13.10 1.54 -1.90
C ILE A 97 -12.77 2.05 -3.32
N LYS A 98 -12.15 3.22 -3.40
CA LYS A 98 -11.66 3.80 -4.66
C LYS A 98 -10.29 3.21 -4.99
N TYR A 99 -10.21 2.47 -6.08
CA TYR A 99 -8.96 1.95 -6.65
C TYR A 99 -9.05 1.89 -8.16
N ASP A 100 -7.90 1.81 -8.83
CA ASP A 100 -7.82 1.64 -10.27
C ASP A 100 -7.94 0.15 -10.62
N PRO A 101 -9.03 -0.29 -11.27
CA PRO A 101 -9.24 -1.71 -11.57
C PRO A 101 -8.29 -2.26 -12.64
N LEU A 102 -7.52 -1.41 -13.32
CA LEU A 102 -6.59 -1.81 -14.38
C LEU A 102 -5.13 -1.95 -13.89
N VAL A 103 -4.89 -1.66 -12.62
CA VAL A 103 -3.55 -1.71 -12.04
C VAL A 103 -3.50 -2.85 -11.05
N ASN A 104 -2.65 -3.85 -11.32
CA ASN A 104 -2.47 -4.98 -10.42
C ASN A 104 -1.16 -4.89 -9.62
N VAL A 105 -0.19 -4.10 -10.08
CA VAL A 105 1.09 -3.88 -9.41
C VAL A 105 1.31 -2.39 -9.20
N ASN A 106 1.55 -2.02 -7.96
CA ASN A 106 1.98 -0.68 -7.58
C ASN A 106 2.94 -0.80 -6.38
N PHE A 107 4.25 -0.81 -6.64
CA PHE A 107 5.25 -0.80 -5.59
C PHE A 107 6.32 0.26 -5.85
N SER A 108 6.87 0.79 -4.76
CA SER A 108 7.99 1.72 -4.76
C SER A 108 9.18 1.09 -4.04
N GLU A 109 10.28 0.90 -4.75
CA GLU A 109 11.57 0.53 -4.17
C GLU A 109 12.36 1.81 -3.87
N ILE A 110 12.79 1.97 -2.62
CA ILE A 110 13.69 3.05 -2.20
C ILE A 110 15.08 2.43 -2.07
N TYR A 111 16.01 2.86 -2.93
CA TYR A 111 17.40 2.45 -2.85
C TYR A 111 18.22 3.56 -2.19
N SER A 112 18.90 3.25 -1.10
CA SER A 112 19.86 4.13 -0.44
C SER A 112 21.21 3.44 -0.31
N GLY A 113 22.16 3.82 -1.17
CA GLY A 113 23.53 3.33 -1.17
C GLY A 113 24.50 4.39 -0.65
N THR A 114 25.40 4.01 0.25
CA THR A 114 26.57 4.81 0.60
C THR A 114 27.81 4.00 0.24
N SER A 115 28.52 4.46 -0.78
CA SER A 115 29.75 3.83 -1.25
C SER A 115 30.93 4.72 -0.85
N GLY A 116 31.70 4.26 0.14
CA GLY A 116 32.93 4.90 0.58
C GLY A 116 34.13 4.08 0.13
N SER A 117 35.02 4.68 -0.67
CA SER A 117 36.31 4.08 -1.01
C SER A 117 37.42 4.97 -0.46
N SER A 118 38.17 4.45 0.52
CA SER A 118 39.36 5.09 1.07
C SER A 118 40.59 4.36 0.54
N SER A 119 41.37 5.07 -0.29
CA SER A 119 42.66 4.57 -0.77
C SER A 119 43.76 5.50 -0.28
N SER A 120 44.65 4.97 0.56
CA SER A 120 45.83 5.67 1.04
C SER A 120 47.07 5.00 0.46
N ALA A 121 47.84 5.76 -0.32
CA ALA A 121 49.12 5.31 -0.84
C ALA A 121 50.22 6.22 -0.27
N SER A 122 51.13 5.61 0.48
CA SER A 122 52.35 6.26 0.96
C SER A 122 53.54 5.74 0.16
N THR A 123 54.29 6.65 -0.47
CA THR A 123 55.53 6.29 -1.16
C THR A 123 56.66 7.10 -0.55
N GLN A 124 57.62 6.41 0.06
CA GLN A 124 58.86 6.99 0.55
C GLN A 124 60.00 6.54 -0.35
N THR A 125 60.58 7.49 -1.08
CA THR A 125 61.79 7.27 -1.87
C THR A 125 62.93 8.05 -1.25
N ASN A 126 63.87 7.32 -0.64
CA ASN A 126 65.09 7.89 -0.08
C ASN A 126 66.25 7.63 -1.05
N ALA A 127 66.77 8.68 -1.68
CA ALA A 127 67.95 8.61 -2.54
C ALA A 127 69.04 9.55 -2.00
N SER A 128 70.19 8.98 -1.64
CA SER A 128 71.34 9.72 -1.12
C SER A 128 72.55 9.39 -1.98
N GLY A 129 73.15 10.42 -2.60
CA GLY A 129 74.36 10.31 -3.40
C GLY A 129 75.42 11.30 -2.91
N LEU A 130 76.63 10.79 -2.64
CA LEU A 130 77.77 11.59 -2.21
C LEU A 130 78.93 11.36 -3.17
N SER A 131 79.36 12.42 -3.85
CA SER A 131 80.53 12.40 -4.73
C SER A 131 81.64 13.28 -4.16
N VAL A 132 82.84 12.70 -4.01
CA VAL A 132 84.01 13.37 -3.44
C VAL A 132 85.17 13.27 -4.41
N ALA A 133 85.80 14.39 -4.73
CA ALA A 133 87.02 14.45 -5.53
C ALA A 133 88.13 15.14 -4.72
N SER A 134 89.32 14.51 -4.65
CA SER A 134 90.49 15.05 -3.95
C SER A 134 91.75 14.61 -4.69
N ASP A 135 92.53 15.56 -5.16
CA ASP A 135 93.74 15.29 -5.96
C ASP A 135 94.95 14.86 -5.12
N THR A 136 94.96 15.11 -3.80
CA THR A 136 96.06 14.72 -2.90
C THR A 136 95.61 14.44 -1.45
N PRO A 137 94.90 13.33 -1.17
CA PRO A 137 94.48 13.02 0.20
C PRO A 137 95.68 12.56 1.05
N GLN A 138 96.01 13.30 2.11
CA GLN A 138 97.01 12.90 3.13
C GLN A 138 96.39 12.28 4.40
N GLY A 139 95.09 12.00 4.41
CA GLY A 139 94.37 11.42 5.56
C GLY A 139 93.12 10.62 5.16
N GLN A 140 92.54 9.92 6.14
CA GLN A 140 91.36 9.07 5.95
C GLN A 140 90.10 9.92 5.65
N ILE A 141 89.31 9.52 4.65
CA ILE A 141 88.12 10.26 4.21
C ILE A 141 86.88 9.74 4.93
N ASN A 142 86.28 10.56 5.81
CA ASN A 142 85.06 10.23 6.55
C ASN A 142 83.82 10.93 5.96
N LYS A 143 82.72 10.18 5.80
CA LYS A 143 81.46 10.68 5.22
C LYS A 143 80.85 11.85 6.00
N ASP A 144 80.80 11.73 7.33
CA ASP A 144 80.20 12.76 8.21
C ASP A 144 81.02 14.04 8.25
N GLU A 145 82.35 13.94 8.12
CA GLU A 145 83.25 15.10 8.12
C GLU A 145 83.22 15.87 6.78
N ILE A 146 82.92 15.18 5.67
CA ILE A 146 82.76 15.78 4.33
C ILE A 146 81.42 16.49 4.15
N LEU A 147 80.32 15.92 4.66
CA LEU A 147 79.01 16.60 4.68
C LEU A 147 79.07 17.91 5.48
N GLN A 148 79.95 17.97 6.49
CA GLN A 148 80.23 19.16 7.29
C GLN A 148 81.27 20.11 6.66
N GLY A 149 81.73 19.83 5.43
CA GLY A 149 82.57 20.73 4.62
C GLY A 149 84.05 20.80 5.05
N LYS A 150 84.55 19.83 5.82
CA LYS A 150 85.93 19.85 6.32
C LYS A 150 86.87 19.13 5.33
N TYR A 151 87.99 19.77 4.96
CA TYR A 151 89.10 19.23 4.17
C TYR A 151 88.91 18.95 2.66
N ALA A 152 87.91 19.54 2.00
CA ALA A 152 87.68 19.32 0.57
C ALA A 152 87.76 20.59 -0.27
N SER A 153 88.39 20.50 -1.45
CA SER A 153 88.50 21.61 -2.41
C SER A 153 87.21 21.86 -3.18
N SER A 154 86.38 20.83 -3.38
CA SER A 154 85.00 20.91 -3.89
C SER A 154 84.22 19.66 -3.47
N THR A 155 83.03 19.82 -2.89
CA THR A 155 82.13 18.71 -2.54
C THR A 155 80.75 18.92 -3.16
N GLY A 156 80.14 17.81 -3.59
CA GLY A 156 78.76 17.78 -4.05
C GLY A 156 78.00 16.73 -3.23
N ALA A 157 77.10 17.18 -2.37
CA ALA A 157 76.15 16.33 -1.67
C ALA A 157 74.77 16.59 -2.25
N ASN A 158 74.07 15.54 -2.68
CA ASN A 158 72.69 15.64 -3.15
C ASN A 158 71.82 14.76 -2.27
N GLU A 159 71.06 15.40 -1.39
CA GLU A 159 70.07 14.77 -0.53
C GLU A 159 68.68 15.09 -1.08
N ASN A 160 68.07 14.11 -1.74
CA ASN A 160 66.73 14.26 -2.29
C ASN A 160 65.78 13.41 -1.46
N ALA A 161 65.13 14.05 -0.49
CA ALA A 161 64.04 13.46 0.28
C ALA A 161 62.71 13.91 -0.34
N SER A 162 62.02 13.00 -1.02
CA SER A 162 60.69 13.25 -1.56
C SER A 162 59.68 12.38 -0.85
N SER A 163 58.86 13.00 0.01
CA SER A 163 57.69 12.35 0.61
C SER A 163 56.44 12.75 -0.16
N GLY A 164 55.81 11.80 -0.84
CA GLY A 164 54.50 11.97 -1.44
C GLY A 164 53.45 11.24 -0.63
N SER A 165 52.47 11.97 -0.08
CA SER A 165 51.25 11.39 0.47
C SER A 165 50.09 11.72 -0.47
N SER A 166 49.47 10.69 -1.06
CA SER A 166 48.22 10.85 -1.81
C SER A 166 47.10 10.14 -1.06
N SER A 167 46.21 10.94 -0.48
CA SER A 167 44.93 10.47 0.08
C SER A 167 43.81 10.84 -0.87
N THR A 168 43.07 9.85 -1.35
CA THR A 168 41.86 10.07 -2.15
C THR A 168 40.67 9.55 -1.36
N ASP A 169 39.85 10.47 -0.87
CA ASP A 169 38.59 10.16 -0.20
C ASP A 169 37.45 10.38 -1.20
N ALA A 170 36.90 9.28 -1.73
CA ALA A 170 35.73 9.31 -2.59
C ALA A 170 34.51 8.85 -1.79
N THR A 171 33.59 9.78 -1.53
CA THR A 171 32.30 9.50 -0.90
C THR A 171 31.19 9.69 -1.91
N GLY A 172 30.52 8.60 -2.27
CA GLY A 172 29.34 8.61 -3.15
C GLY A 172 28.09 8.29 -2.34
N ARG A 173 27.09 9.16 -2.42
CA ARG A 173 25.74 8.90 -1.88
C ARG A 173 24.76 8.82 -3.04
N GLU A 174 24.14 7.67 -3.22
CA GLU A 174 23.17 7.42 -4.27
C GLU A 174 21.82 7.06 -3.66
N GLU A 175 20.81 7.87 -3.98
CA GLU A 175 19.44 7.71 -3.51
C GLU A 175 18.51 7.83 -4.71
N TYR A 176 17.75 6.78 -5.01
CA TYR A 176 16.72 6.83 -6.03
C TYR A 176 15.49 6.04 -5.63
N VAL A 177 14.32 6.55 -6.04
CA VAL A 177 13.03 5.89 -5.85
C VAL A 177 12.60 5.33 -7.19
N LYS A 178 12.42 4.01 -7.26
CA LYS A 178 11.89 3.31 -8.43
C LYS A 178 10.43 2.94 -8.17
N THR A 179 9.51 3.66 -8.81
CA THR A 179 8.08 3.34 -8.79
C THR A 179 7.72 2.52 -10.00
N THR A 180 7.17 1.32 -9.79
CA THR A 180 6.62 0.48 -10.86
C THR A 180 5.12 0.38 -10.65
N LYS A 181 4.35 1.02 -11.53
CA LYS A 181 2.88 0.98 -11.54
C LYS A 181 2.38 0.48 -12.89
N GLY A 182 1.53 -0.53 -12.91
CA GLY A 182 0.91 -1.00 -14.13
C GLY A 182 0.26 -2.37 -14.00
N ASN A 183 0.04 -2.98 -15.16
CA ASN A 183 -0.46 -4.33 -15.27
C ASN A 183 0.68 -5.30 -15.63
N SER A 184 0.96 -6.27 -14.76
CA SER A 184 2.00 -7.27 -14.94
C SER A 184 1.40 -8.68 -14.82
N GLY A 185 1.56 -9.50 -15.86
CA GLY A 185 1.14 -10.90 -15.84
C GLY A 185 0.20 -11.26 -17.00
N VAL A 186 0.39 -12.48 -17.54
CA VAL A 186 -0.34 -12.98 -18.72
C VAL A 186 -1.82 -13.26 -18.42
N THR A 187 -2.16 -13.59 -17.17
CA THR A 187 -3.54 -13.86 -16.73
C THR A 187 -4.32 -12.58 -16.39
N ALA A 188 -3.63 -11.48 -16.11
CA ALA A 188 -4.21 -10.21 -15.71
C ALA A 188 -4.59 -9.34 -16.92
N THR A 189 -5.19 -9.91 -17.96
CA THR A 189 -5.65 -9.10 -19.10
C THR A 189 -6.65 -8.05 -18.60
N SER A 190 -6.57 -6.81 -19.11
CA SER A 190 -7.48 -5.72 -18.73
C SER A 190 -8.96 -6.12 -18.82
N GLN A 191 -9.32 -6.96 -19.78
CA GLN A 191 -10.68 -7.50 -19.91
C GLN A 191 -11.11 -8.36 -18.72
N ALA A 192 -10.23 -9.21 -18.19
CA ALA A 192 -10.52 -10.07 -17.06
C ALA A 192 -10.68 -9.26 -15.76
N MET A 193 -9.80 -8.28 -15.55
CA MET A 193 -9.88 -7.38 -14.38
C MET A 193 -11.16 -6.53 -14.40
N ILE A 194 -11.55 -5.99 -15.56
CA ILE A 194 -12.82 -5.27 -15.72
C ILE A 194 -14.02 -6.19 -15.44
N LYS A 195 -13.98 -7.45 -15.89
CA LYS A 195 -15.06 -8.40 -15.62
C LYS A 195 -15.20 -8.66 -14.12
N GLN A 196 -14.09 -8.97 -13.44
CA GLN A 196 -14.06 -9.17 -11.99
C GLN A 196 -14.59 -7.93 -11.23
N TYR A 197 -14.16 -6.73 -11.63
CA TYR A 197 -14.63 -5.48 -11.05
C TYR A 197 -16.15 -5.28 -11.20
N ARG A 198 -16.72 -5.64 -12.35
CA ARG A 198 -18.17 -5.54 -12.61
C ARG A 198 -18.99 -6.54 -11.78
N ASP A 199 -18.46 -7.74 -11.60
CA ASP A 199 -19.13 -8.78 -10.82
C ASP A 199 -19.28 -8.34 -9.34
N VAL A 200 -18.26 -7.67 -8.79
CA VAL A 200 -18.27 -7.13 -7.41
C VAL A 200 -19.32 -6.01 -7.21
N ILE A 201 -19.49 -5.10 -8.17
CA ILE A 201 -20.36 -3.91 -7.99
C ILE A 201 -21.85 -4.25 -8.05
N ARG A 202 -22.24 -5.23 -8.87
CA ARG A 202 -23.66 -5.45 -9.20
C ARG A 202 -24.39 -6.39 -8.23
N ALA A 203 -23.68 -7.16 -7.42
CA ALA A 203 -24.26 -8.31 -6.73
C ALA A 203 -24.90 -7.98 -5.36
N VAL A 204 -24.27 -7.10 -4.57
CA VAL A 204 -24.55 -6.99 -3.13
C VAL A 204 -26.02 -6.68 -2.77
N ASN A 205 -26.64 -5.69 -3.42
CA ASN A 205 -28.05 -5.35 -3.15
C ASN A 205 -29.01 -6.48 -3.50
N THR A 206 -28.72 -7.23 -4.56
CA THR A 206 -29.59 -8.32 -5.02
C THR A 206 -29.44 -9.54 -4.11
N GLU A 207 -28.21 -9.82 -3.67
CA GLU A 207 -27.90 -10.87 -2.71
C GLU A 207 -28.60 -10.64 -1.37
N ILE A 208 -28.57 -9.41 -0.85
CA ILE A 208 -29.30 -9.06 0.38
C ILE A 208 -30.81 -9.29 0.22
N VAL A 209 -31.40 -8.95 -0.93
CA VAL A 209 -32.83 -9.18 -1.19
C VAL A 209 -33.14 -10.68 -1.18
N TYR A 210 -32.27 -11.52 -1.76
CA TYR A 210 -32.48 -12.97 -1.77
C TYR A 210 -32.35 -13.61 -0.39
N GLU A 211 -31.48 -13.11 0.47
CA GLU A 211 -31.34 -13.57 1.86
C GLU A 211 -32.58 -13.29 2.73
N LEU A 212 -33.45 -12.38 2.29
CA LEU A 212 -34.72 -12.07 2.94
C LEU A 212 -35.89 -12.88 2.37
N GLU A 213 -35.73 -13.62 1.27
CA GLU A 213 -36.79 -14.48 0.72
C GLU A 213 -37.39 -15.47 1.72
N PRO A 214 -36.63 -16.10 2.65
CA PRO A 214 -37.19 -17.02 3.64
C PRO A 214 -38.22 -16.40 4.59
N LEU A 215 -38.26 -15.06 4.70
CA LEU A 215 -39.28 -14.35 5.50
C LEU A 215 -40.64 -14.28 4.79
N PHE A 216 -40.68 -14.62 3.50
CA PHE A 216 -41.87 -14.61 2.66
C PHE A 216 -42.27 -16.03 2.29
N MET A 217 -43.54 -16.21 1.92
CA MET A 217 -44.01 -17.50 1.43
C MET A 217 -43.32 -17.85 0.10
N GLY A 218 -42.68 -19.03 0.06
CA GLY A 218 -42.02 -19.57 -1.14
C GLY A 218 -42.96 -20.25 -2.14
N ILE A 219 -44.27 -20.17 -1.91
CA ILE A 219 -45.31 -20.74 -2.78
C ILE A 219 -45.87 -19.60 -3.63
N TYR A 220 -45.77 -19.74 -4.95
CA TYR A 220 -46.14 -18.72 -5.95
C TYR A 220 -47.19 -19.22 -6.94
#